data_AF-A0A917VUN1-F1
#
_entry.id   AF-A0A917VUN1-F1
#
_cell.length_a   1.000
_cell.length_b   1.000
_cell.length_c   1.000
_cell.angle_alpha   90.00
_cell.angle_beta   90.00
_cell.angle_gamma   90.00
#
_symmetry.space_group_name_H-M   'P 1'
#
loop_
_entity.id
_entity.type
_entity.pdbx_description
1 polymer ?
#
loop_
_entity_poly.entity_id
_entity_poly.type
_entity_poly.pdbx_seq_one_letter_code
_entity_poly.pdbx_strand_id
1 'polypeptide(L)' 'MAHVRAVCESTSLAVVLYSRANAKYTPETLVILTDTCPNLIGFEDGVGDLESISTARPARLRDAVPKRNRADFMP' A
#
# COMPACT_ATOMS: atom_id res chain seq x y z
N MET A 1 7.15 -11.45 -2.39
CA MET A 1 7.22 -10.88 -1.02
C MET A 1 8.64 -10.50 -0.60
N ALA A 2 9.63 -11.40 -0.70
CA ALA A 2 11.01 -11.13 -0.26
C ALA A 2 11.59 -9.80 -0.80
N HIS A 3 11.36 -9.51 -2.10
CA HIS A 3 11.78 -8.27 -2.71
C HIS A 3 11.19 -7.01 -2.02
N VAL A 4 9.88 -6.98 -1.78
CA VAL A 4 9.21 -5.85 -1.12
C VAL A 4 9.75 -5.65 0.30
N ARG A 5 9.94 -6.74 1.05
CA ARG A 5 10.50 -6.68 2.41
C ARG A 5 11.92 -6.11 2.42
N ALA A 6 12.77 -6.57 1.51
CA ALA A 6 14.13 -6.06 1.38
C ALA A 6 14.14 -4.54 1.08
N VAL A 7 13.23 -4.05 0.23
CA VAL A 7 13.08 -2.60 -0.01
C VAL A 7 12.62 -1.88 1.25
N CYS A 8 11.59 -2.39 1.94
CA CYS A 8 11.08 -1.77 3.17
C CYS A 8 12.13 -1.72 4.29
N GLU A 9 12.98 -2.74 4.40
CA GLU A 9 14.07 -2.83 5.38
C GLU A 9 15.27 -1.92 5.01
N SER A 10 15.42 -1.56 3.73
CA SER A 10 16.53 -0.74 3.24
C SER A 10 16.40 0.76 3.52
N THR A 11 15.24 1.22 4.00
CA THR A 11 14.96 2.65 4.17
C THR A 11 14.01 2.92 5.34
N SER A 12 14.18 4.06 5.99
CA SER A 12 13.23 4.58 6.99
C SER A 12 12.10 5.40 6.37
N LEU A 13 12.15 5.64 5.05
CA LEU A 13 11.10 6.36 4.34
C LEU A 13 9.80 5.56 4.28
N ALA A 14 8.70 6.29 4.15
CA ALA A 14 7.40 5.72 3.86
C ALA A 14 7.38 5.15 2.42
N VAL A 15 6.86 3.93 2.28
CA VAL A 15 6.80 3.16 1.03
C VAL A 15 5.34 3.02 0.59
N VAL A 16 5.12 3.19 -0.71
CA VAL A 16 3.84 2.88 -1.38
C VAL A 16 4.10 1.77 -2.38
N LEU A 17 3.40 0.65 -2.25
CA LEU A 17 3.53 -0.47 -3.16
C LEU A 17 2.68 -0.25 -4.40
N TYR A 18 3.29 -0.33 -5.58
CA TYR A 18 2.57 -0.17 -6.84
C TYR A 18 2.41 -1.50 -7.59
N SER A 19 1.17 -1.98 -7.71
CA SER A 19 0.82 -3.15 -8.51
C SER A 19 0.69 -2.75 -9.98
N ARG A 20 1.66 -3.10 -10.83
CA ARG A 20 1.64 -2.79 -12.27
C ARG A 20 2.45 -3.81 -13.07
N ALA A 21 2.06 -4.04 -14.32
CA ALA A 21 2.71 -4.95 -15.26
C ALA A 21 2.85 -6.37 -14.67
N ASN A 22 4.07 -6.84 -14.43
CA ASN A 22 4.37 -8.15 -13.86
C ASN A 22 4.31 -8.19 -12.32
N ALA A 23 4.27 -7.05 -11.65
CA ALA A 23 4.14 -6.96 -10.20
C ALA A 23 2.66 -7.01 -9.81
N LYS A 24 2.11 -8.21 -9.69
CA LYS A 24 0.74 -8.48 -9.24
C LYS A 24 0.73 -9.08 -7.85
N TYR A 25 -0.08 -8.53 -6.96
CA TYR A 25 -0.15 -8.94 -5.55
C TYR A 25 -1.56 -9.39 -5.19
N THR A 26 -1.68 -10.49 -4.46
CA THR A 26 -2.97 -10.95 -3.95
C THR A 26 -3.34 -10.18 -2.68
N PRO A 27 -4.63 -10.10 -2.32
CA PRO A 27 -5.09 -9.53 -1.06
C PRO A 27 -4.34 -10.06 0.18
N GLU A 28 -4.12 -11.38 0.24
CA GLU A 28 -3.44 -12.04 1.36
C GLU A 28 -1.97 -11.60 1.44
N THR A 29 -1.33 -11.45 0.27
CA THR A 29 0.05 -10.97 0.18
C THR A 29 0.17 -9.55 0.73
N LEU A 30 -0.78 -8.68 0.40
CA LEU A 30 -0.78 -7.30 0.88
C LEU A 30 -0.98 -7.21 2.38
N VAL A 31 -1.93 -7.98 2.94
CA VAL A 31 -2.16 -8.01 4.41
C VAL A 31 -0.86 -8.36 5.13
N ILE A 32 -0.20 -9.45 4.74
CA ILE A 32 1.05 -9.88 5.37
C ILE A 32 2.15 -8.82 5.22
N LEU A 33 2.29 -8.21 4.04
CA LEU A 33 3.29 -7.15 3.83
C LEU A 33 3.01 -5.93 4.71
N THR A 34 1.76 -5.50 4.81
CA THR A 34 1.39 -4.35 5.67
C THR A 34 1.54 -4.63 7.16
N ASP A 35 1.39 -5.88 7.59
CA ASP A 35 1.61 -6.27 8.99
C ASP A 35 3.10 -6.45 9.33
N THR A 36 3.92 -6.84 8.34
CA THR A 36 5.35 -7.12 8.56
C THR A 36 6.27 -5.94 8.21
N CYS A 37 5.82 -4.99 7.40
CA CYS A 37 6.59 -3.81 6.99
C CYS A 37 5.87 -2.54 7.47
N PRO A 38 6.21 -1.98 8.65
CA PRO A 38 5.47 -0.87 9.25
C PRO A 38 5.58 0.45 8.47
N ASN A 39 6.62 0.59 7.63
CA ASN A 39 6.79 1.73 6.73
C ASN A 39 6.08 1.56 5.37
N LEU A 40 5.43 0.43 5.11
CA LEU A 40 4.55 0.25 3.96
C LEU A 40 3.18 0.88 4.28
N ILE A 41 2.98 2.11 3.80
CA ILE A 41 1.83 2.95 4.18
C ILE A 41 0.75 3.06 3.10
N GLY A 42 1.00 2.51 1.91
CA GLY A 42 0.09 2.65 0.79
C GLY A 42 0.18 1.52 -0.22
N PHE A 43 -0.91 1.35 -0.96
CA PHE A 43 -1.03 0.45 -2.09
C PHE A 43 -1.72 1.18 -3.23
N GLU A 44 -1.10 1.19 -4.39
CA GLU A 44 -1.66 1.71 -5.64
C GLU A 44 -1.86 0.54 -6.61
N ASP A 45 -3.01 0.49 -7.27
CA ASP A 45 -3.25 -0.46 -8.36
C ASP A 45 -3.21 0.23 -9.72
N GLY A 46 -2.41 -0.33 -10.62
CA GLY A 46 -2.28 0.06 -12.01
C GLY A 46 -2.48 -1.11 -12.96
N VAL A 47 -2.97 -2.26 -12.48
CA VAL A 47 -3.36 -3.41 -13.31
C VAL A 47 -4.78 -3.21 -13.85
N GLY A 48 -5.65 -2.55 -13.10
CA GLY A 48 -7.01 -2.21 -13.52
C GLY A 48 -8.03 -3.32 -13.28
N ASP A 49 -7.73 -4.27 -12.40
CA ASP A 49 -8.65 -5.34 -12.00
C ASP A 49 -9.46 -4.88 -10.77
N LEU A 50 -10.67 -4.38 -11.01
CA LEU A 50 -11.53 -3.79 -9.97
C LEU A 50 -11.93 -4.76 -8.86
N GLU A 51 -12.13 -6.04 -9.18
CA GLU A 51 -12.51 -7.05 -8.17
C GLU A 51 -11.36 -7.33 -7.22
N SER A 52 -10.15 -7.46 -7.80
CA SER A 52 -8.94 -7.68 -7.01
C SER A 52 -8.65 -6.49 -6.07
N ILE A 53 -8.85 -5.24 -6.51
CA ILE A 53 -8.66 -4.03 -5.70
C ILE A 53 -9.62 -3.97 -4.52
N SER A 54 -10.91 -4.29 -4.75
CA SER A 54 -11.93 -4.21 -3.70
C SER A 54 -11.63 -5.19 -2.56
N THR A 55 -11.18 -6.39 -2.91
CA THR A 55 -10.78 -7.45 -1.96
C THR A 55 -9.44 -7.15 -1.30
N ALA A 56 -8.52 -6.51 -2.02
CA ALA A 56 -7.15 -6.26 -1.60
C ALA A 56 -6.98 -5.22 -0.49
N ARG A 57 -8.01 -4.43 -0.14
CA ARG A 57 -7.88 -3.29 0.81
C ARG A 57 -7.60 -3.76 2.25
N PRO A 58 -6.34 -3.64 2.75
CA PRO A 58 -6.03 -3.98 4.14
C PRO A 58 -6.52 -2.84 5.04
N ALA A 59 -7.13 -3.17 6.17
CA ALA A 59 -7.67 -2.17 7.10
C ALA A 59 -6.60 -1.13 7.54
N ARG A 60 -5.36 -1.56 7.73
CA ARG A 60 -4.23 -0.68 8.08
C ARG A 60 -4.00 0.45 7.09
N LEU A 61 -4.10 0.18 5.78
CA LEU A 61 -3.86 1.21 4.75
C LEU A 61 -4.96 2.28 4.72
N ARG A 62 -6.17 1.95 5.21
CA ARG A 62 -7.28 2.91 5.29
C ARG A 62 -7.07 3.93 6.41
N ASP A 63 -6.51 3.49 7.52
CA ASP A 63 -6.43 4.29 8.75
C ASP A 63 -5.08 5.03 8.86
N ALA A 64 -4.07 4.64 8.07
CA ALA A 64 -2.74 5.24 8.08
C ALA A 64 -2.66 6.65 7.48
N VAL A 65 -3.62 7.07 6.65
CA VAL A 65 -3.66 8.41 6.05
C VAL A 65 -4.73 9.24 6.76
N PRO A 66 -4.34 10.29 7.53
CA PRO A 66 -5.30 11.22 8.09
C PRO A 66 -6.14 11.83 6.96
N LYS A 67 -7.47 11.74 7.06
CA LYS A 67 -8.36 12.42 6.12
C LYS A 67 -8.15 13.92 6.26
N ARG A 68 -7.36 14.50 5.36
CA ARG A 68 -7.20 15.94 5.26
C ARG A 68 -8.39 16.52 4.51
N ASN A 69 -8.98 17.57 5.08
CA ASN A 69 -10.02 18.33 4.44
C ASN A 69 -9.43 19.31 3.44
N ARG A 70 -10.22 19.69 2.43
CA ARG A 70 -9.83 20.72 1.46
C ARG A 70 -9.43 22.04 2.13
N ALA A 71 -10.01 22.35 3.29
CA ALA A 71 -9.67 23.51 4.11
C ALA A 71 -8.23 23.47 4.65
N ASP A 72 -7.63 22.28 4.83
CA ASP A 72 -6.26 22.13 5.37
C ASP A 72 -5.18 22.56 4.37
N PHE A 73 -5.57 22.88 3.13
CA PHE A 73 -4.69 23.25 2.02
C PHE A 73 -5.00 24.63 1.44
N MET A 74 -5.97 25.36 2.01
CA MET A 74 -6.23 26.76 1.66
C MET A 74 -5.37 27.66 2.55
N PRO A 75 -4.73 28.71 2.00
CA PRO A 75 -3.88 29.62 2.75
C PRO A 75 -4.65 30.48 3.76
#